data_AF-A0A357D7N7-F1
#
_entry.id   AF-A0A357D7N7-F1
#
_cell.length_a   1.000
_cell.length_b   1.000
_cell.length_c   1.000
_cell.angle_alpha   90.00
_cell.angle_beta   90.00
_cell.angle_gamma   90.00
#
_symmetry.space_group_name_H-M   'P 1'
#
loop_
_entity.id
_entity.type
_entity.pdbx_description
1 polymer ?
#
loop_
_entity_poly.entity_id
_entity_poly.type
_entity_poly.pdbx_seq_one_letter_code
_entity_poly.pdbx_strand_id
1 'polypeptide(L)'
;YRTGCKVVVVDGIGRIQATTTIFPHPPQKEWEKAKTTLTALIEEYQVDLIAGGNGTAGRETEELVAETLSGIERPVYYTIVSEAGASVYSASKLAREELPDYDVSMRGAVSIARRLQDPLAELVKIEPKALGVGEYQHDVNQNYLGETLKGVVESCVNYVGVDLNTASAALLQNVAGGGG
;
A
#
# COMPACT_ATOMS: atom_id res chain seq x y z
N TYR A 1 -6.13 11.50 -12.34
CA TYR A 1 -6.59 12.68 -11.56
C TYR A 1 -8.10 12.75 -11.30
N ARG A 2 -8.98 12.50 -12.30
CA ARG A 2 -10.45 12.66 -12.16
C ARG A 2 -11.11 11.88 -10.99
N THR A 3 -10.54 10.75 -10.57
CA THR A 3 -11.07 9.90 -9.48
C THR A 3 -10.66 10.35 -8.08
N GLY A 4 -9.89 11.44 -7.97
CA GLY A 4 -9.30 11.93 -6.72
C GLY A 4 -8.14 11.07 -6.21
N CYS A 5 -7.51 11.55 -5.14
CA CYS A 5 -6.52 10.81 -4.35
C CYS A 5 -7.23 10.14 -3.17
N LYS A 6 -6.98 8.85 -2.98
CA LYS A 6 -7.58 8.06 -1.90
C LYS A 6 -6.73 8.20 -0.65
N VAL A 7 -7.39 8.53 0.46
CA VAL A 7 -6.74 8.70 1.75
C VAL A 7 -7.33 7.70 2.72
N VAL A 8 -6.45 7.00 3.42
CA VAL A 8 -6.82 6.04 4.47
C VAL A 8 -5.93 6.29 5.68
N VAL A 9 -6.53 6.19 6.86
CA VAL A 9 -5.81 6.14 8.13
C VAL A 9 -5.91 4.71 8.65
N VAL A 10 -4.77 4.12 9.00
CA VAL A 10 -4.68 2.80 9.63
C VAL A 10 -4.01 2.91 10.99
N ASP A 11 -4.43 2.08 11.95
CA ASP A 11 -3.76 1.98 13.25
C ASP A 11 -2.47 1.15 13.17
N GLY A 12 -1.75 1.02 14.29
CA GLY A 12 -0.48 0.29 14.37
C GLY A 12 -0.53 -1.20 14.03
N ILE A 13 -1.72 -1.78 13.84
CA ILE A 13 -1.92 -3.17 13.40
C ILE A 13 -2.64 -3.26 12.05
N GLY A 14 -2.74 -2.14 11.32
CA GLY A 14 -3.25 -2.08 9.94
C GLY A 14 -4.78 -2.08 9.82
N ARG A 15 -5.52 -1.81 10.90
CA ARG A 15 -6.99 -1.65 10.87
C ARG A 15 -7.35 -0.24 10.43
N ILE A 16 -8.32 -0.14 9.53
CA ILE A 16 -8.79 1.13 8.98
C ILE A 16 -9.54 1.91 10.06
N GLN A 17 -9.11 3.14 10.31
CA GLN A 17 -9.74 4.08 11.24
C GLN A 17 -10.61 5.09 10.50
N ALA A 18 -10.12 5.59 9.36
CA ALA A 18 -10.85 6.55 8.53
C ALA A 18 -10.49 6.39 7.04
N THR A 19 -11.42 6.78 6.18
CA THR A 19 -11.20 6.85 4.73
C THR A 19 -11.83 8.08 4.15
N THR A 20 -11.19 8.70 3.16
CA THR A 20 -11.77 9.79 2.38
C THR A 20 -11.18 9.85 0.97
N THR A 21 -11.75 10.69 0.12
CA THR A 21 -11.19 11.04 -1.19
C THR A 21 -11.02 12.55 -1.26
N ILE A 22 -9.81 12.98 -1.55
CA ILE A 22 -9.47 14.40 -1.78
C ILE A 22 -9.23 14.64 -3.27
N PHE A 23 -9.38 15.89 -3.73
CA PHE A 23 -9.22 16.26 -5.14
C PHE A 23 -8.23 17.42 -5.34
N PRO A 24 -6.96 17.29 -4.88
CA PRO A 24 -5.97 18.37 -4.94
C PRO A 24 -5.56 18.74 -6.37
N HIS A 25 -5.68 17.79 -7.30
CA HIS A 25 -5.14 17.88 -8.66
C HIS A 25 -6.22 18.25 -9.70
N PRO A 26 -5.86 18.62 -10.94
CA PRO A 26 -6.83 18.88 -12.01
C PRO A 26 -7.76 17.67 -12.25
N PRO A 27 -9.05 17.85 -12.58
CA PRO A 27 -9.70 19.11 -12.91
C PRO A 27 -10.19 19.95 -11.72
N GLN A 28 -10.31 19.37 -10.52
CA GLN A 28 -10.92 20.06 -9.37
C GLN A 28 -9.98 21.09 -8.72
N LYS A 29 -8.67 20.80 -8.64
CA LYS A 29 -7.67 21.70 -8.05
C LYS A 29 -8.02 22.19 -6.63
N GLU A 30 -8.61 21.32 -5.80
CA GLU A 30 -9.01 21.64 -4.42
C GLU A 30 -7.83 21.52 -3.44
N TRP A 31 -6.72 22.22 -3.71
CA TRP A 31 -5.46 22.11 -2.95
C TRP A 31 -5.62 22.42 -1.46
N GLU A 32 -6.10 23.62 -1.11
CA GLU A 32 -6.26 24.04 0.29
C GLU A 32 -7.28 23.22 1.07
N LYS A 33 -8.34 22.76 0.40
CA LYS A 33 -9.34 21.87 1.00
C LYS A 33 -8.75 20.49 1.28
N ALA A 34 -7.90 19.98 0.37
CA ALA A 34 -7.17 18.75 0.60
C ALA A 34 -6.21 18.88 1.79
N LYS A 35 -5.43 19.98 1.89
CA LYS A 35 -4.56 20.26 3.05
C LYS A 35 -5.35 20.30 4.35
N THR A 36 -6.46 21.05 4.38
CA THR A 36 -7.34 21.13 5.55
C THR A 36 -7.85 19.74 5.98
N THR A 37 -8.25 18.91 5.01
CA THR A 37 -8.72 17.54 5.27
C THR A 37 -7.60 16.67 5.83
N LEU A 38 -6.40 16.75 5.25
CA LEU A 38 -5.23 15.99 5.71
C LEU A 38 -4.79 16.42 7.12
N THR A 39 -4.70 17.72 7.39
CA THR A 39 -4.41 18.26 8.73
C THR A 39 -5.42 17.75 9.76
N ALA A 40 -6.72 17.79 9.45
CA ALA A 40 -7.75 17.29 10.36
C ALA A 40 -7.57 15.80 10.68
N LEU A 41 -7.27 14.96 9.68
CA LEU A 41 -7.02 13.54 9.89
C LEU A 41 -5.72 13.28 10.69
N ILE A 42 -4.66 14.04 10.41
CA ILE A 42 -3.38 13.92 11.12
C ILE A 42 -3.55 14.24 12.61
N GLU A 43 -4.31 15.29 12.92
CA GLU A 43 -4.57 15.70 14.31
C GLU A 43 -5.59 14.79 15.01
N GLU A 44 -6.69 14.41 14.34
CA GLU A 44 -7.73 13.57 14.93
C GLU A 44 -7.21 12.18 15.30
N TYR A 45 -6.43 11.56 14.40
CA TYR A 45 -5.94 10.19 14.57
C TYR A 45 -4.49 10.12 15.07
N GLN A 46 -3.87 11.26 15.38
CA GLN A 46 -2.49 11.35 15.85
C GLN A 46 -1.52 10.59 14.92
N VAL A 47 -1.65 10.79 13.60
CA VAL A 47 -0.84 10.08 12.58
C VAL A 47 0.64 10.45 12.70
N ASP A 48 1.53 9.46 12.83
CA ASP A 48 2.98 9.68 12.90
C ASP A 48 3.69 9.57 11.54
N LEU A 49 3.13 8.76 10.64
CA LEU A 49 3.72 8.42 9.35
C LEU A 49 2.69 8.51 8.22
N ILE A 50 3.10 9.10 7.09
CA ILE A 50 2.31 9.19 5.86
C ILE A 50 3.00 8.39 4.75
N ALA A 51 2.28 7.42 4.18
CA ALA A 51 2.74 6.66 3.01
C ALA A 51 2.16 7.28 1.73
N GLY A 52 3.02 7.82 0.86
CA GLY A 52 2.66 8.30 -0.47
C GLY A 52 2.97 7.26 -1.54
N GLY A 53 2.00 6.92 -2.39
CA GLY A 53 2.25 6.03 -3.53
C GLY A 53 3.12 6.70 -4.59
N ASN A 54 4.02 5.94 -5.23
CA ASN A 54 4.90 6.41 -6.30
C ASN A 54 4.27 6.37 -7.71
N GLY A 55 2.94 6.32 -7.81
CA GLY A 55 2.19 6.24 -9.05
C GLY A 55 1.91 7.59 -9.71
N THR A 56 0.81 7.65 -10.45
CA THR A 56 0.40 8.87 -11.17
C THR A 56 0.11 9.99 -10.17
N ALA A 57 0.60 11.20 -10.45
CA ALA A 57 0.52 12.35 -9.54
C ALA A 57 1.35 12.23 -8.25
N GLY A 58 2.28 11.27 -8.18
CA GLY A 58 3.04 11.00 -6.95
C GLY A 58 3.81 12.24 -6.48
N ARG A 59 4.49 12.95 -7.41
CA ARG A 59 5.24 14.16 -7.10
C ARG A 59 4.36 15.29 -6.58
N GLU A 60 3.25 15.58 -7.26
CA GLU A 60 2.33 16.63 -6.85
C GLU A 60 1.64 16.28 -5.52
N THR A 61 1.42 15.00 -5.26
CA THR A 61 0.88 14.52 -3.97
C THR A 61 1.93 14.61 -2.85
N GLU A 62 3.20 14.36 -3.16
CA GLU A 62 4.31 14.58 -2.22
C GLU A 62 4.43 16.06 -1.83
N GLU A 63 4.36 16.96 -2.80
CA GLU A 63 4.37 18.42 -2.56
C GLU A 63 3.21 18.83 -1.65
N LEU A 64 2.00 18.30 -1.88
CA LEU A 64 0.83 18.53 -1.01
C LEU A 64 1.07 18.07 0.43
N VAL A 65 1.65 16.87 0.61
CA VAL A 65 1.96 16.32 1.93
C VAL A 65 3.02 17.17 2.62
N ALA A 66 4.12 17.50 1.95
CA ALA A 66 5.18 18.33 2.50
C ALA A 66 4.67 19.71 2.94
N GLU A 67 3.83 20.36 2.13
CA GLU A 67 3.18 21.61 2.51
C GLU A 67 2.23 21.44 3.70
N THR A 68 1.46 20.35 3.76
CA THR A 68 0.56 20.08 4.89
C THR A 68 1.34 19.94 6.19
N LEU A 69 2.46 19.21 6.16
CA LEU A 69 3.31 18.97 7.32
C LEU A 69 4.03 20.22 7.82
N SER A 70 4.25 21.22 6.96
CA SER A 70 4.83 22.50 7.38
C SER A 70 4.00 23.26 8.42
N GLY A 71 2.70 22.96 8.52
CA GLY A 71 1.78 23.54 9.51
C GLY A 71 1.55 22.68 10.75
N ILE A 72 2.19 21.51 10.86
CA ILE A 72 2.03 20.59 12.00
C ILE A 72 3.18 20.82 13.00
N GLU A 73 2.85 21.06 14.27
CA GLU A 73 3.85 21.42 15.30
C GLU A 73 4.64 20.22 15.84
N ARG A 74 4.09 19.00 15.71
CA ARG A 74 4.70 17.74 16.17
C ARG A 74 5.41 17.01 15.03
N PRO A 75 6.40 16.16 15.32
CA PRO A 75 7.06 15.38 14.27
C PRO A 75 6.08 14.41 13.62
N VAL A 76 5.84 14.61 12.33
CA VAL A 76 5.14 13.69 11.43
C VAL A 76 6.01 13.54 10.20
N TYR A 77 6.24 12.31 9.78
CA TYR A 77 7.11 12.02 8.64
C TYR A 77 6.31 11.46 7.47
N TYR A 78 6.83 11.63 6.26
CA TYR A 78 6.28 10.97 5.09
C TYR A 78 7.35 10.15 4.39
N THR A 79 6.93 9.13 3.67
CA THR A 79 7.80 8.36 2.78
C THR A 79 7.04 7.92 1.55
N ILE A 80 7.79 7.70 0.48
CA ILE A 80 7.27 7.20 -0.78
C ILE A 80 7.34 5.68 -0.80
N VAL A 81 6.23 5.05 -1.12
CA VAL A 81 6.04 3.59 -1.14
C VAL A 81 5.71 3.15 -2.55
N SER A 82 6.28 2.01 -2.95
CA SER A 82 5.99 1.40 -4.25
C SER A 82 4.52 1.02 -4.36
N GLU A 83 3.87 1.41 -5.46
CA GLU A 83 2.52 0.98 -5.86
C GLU A 83 2.52 -0.31 -6.69
N ALA A 84 3.69 -0.91 -6.91
CA ALA A 84 3.81 -2.11 -7.73
C ALA A 84 2.89 -3.23 -7.24
N GLY A 85 2.04 -3.75 -8.13
CA GLY A 85 1.06 -4.78 -7.79
C GLY A 85 -0.11 -4.34 -6.89
N ALA A 86 -0.20 -3.06 -6.46
CA ALA A 86 -1.30 -2.59 -5.61
C ALA A 86 -2.66 -2.68 -6.33
N SER A 87 -2.68 -2.42 -7.63
CA SER A 87 -3.87 -2.58 -8.48
C SER A 87 -4.27 -4.05 -8.66
N VAL A 88 -3.29 -4.97 -8.71
CA VAL A 88 -3.54 -6.41 -8.79
C VAL A 88 -4.08 -6.95 -7.48
N TYR A 89 -3.50 -6.52 -6.35
CA TYR A 89 -4.07 -6.81 -5.02
C TYR A 89 -5.50 -6.31 -4.93
N SER A 90 -5.76 -5.04 -5.24
CA SER A 90 -7.06 -4.41 -4.95
C SER A 90 -8.23 -4.98 -5.77
N ALA A 91 -7.93 -5.57 -6.94
CA ALA A 91 -8.89 -6.29 -7.78
C ALA A 91 -9.01 -7.80 -7.44
N SER A 92 -8.12 -8.33 -6.59
CA SER A 92 -8.07 -9.75 -6.26
C SER A 92 -9.32 -10.23 -5.48
N LYS A 93 -9.49 -11.55 -5.44
CA LYS A 93 -10.50 -12.17 -4.56
C LYS A 93 -10.13 -11.97 -3.09
N LEU A 94 -8.85 -12.11 -2.74
CA LEU A 94 -8.35 -11.92 -1.38
C LEU A 94 -8.69 -10.52 -0.84
N ALA A 95 -8.42 -9.45 -1.60
CA ALA A 95 -8.72 -8.10 -1.15
C ALA A 95 -10.23 -7.83 -1.02
N ARG A 96 -11.07 -8.52 -1.81
CA ARG A 96 -12.54 -8.49 -1.65
C ARG A 96 -12.99 -9.17 -0.36
N GLU A 97 -12.29 -10.21 0.06
CA GLU A 97 -12.57 -10.92 1.32
C GLU A 97 -12.04 -10.15 2.53
N GLU A 98 -10.83 -9.58 2.46
CA GLU A 98 -10.25 -8.76 3.55
C GLU A 98 -11.01 -7.44 3.76
N LEU A 99 -11.48 -6.82 2.67
CA LEU A 99 -12.01 -5.45 2.65
C LEU A 99 -13.32 -5.40 1.83
N PRO A 100 -14.39 -6.10 2.25
CA PRO A 100 -15.62 -6.24 1.47
C PRO A 100 -16.33 -4.90 1.24
N ASP A 101 -16.29 -4.00 2.22
CA ASP A 101 -17.02 -2.73 2.19
C ASP A 101 -16.31 -1.61 1.40
N TYR A 102 -15.11 -1.88 0.89
CA TYR A 102 -14.28 -0.90 0.21
C TYR A 102 -14.17 -1.17 -1.29
N ASP A 103 -14.18 -0.11 -2.10
CA ASP A 103 -13.99 -0.26 -3.55
C ASP A 103 -12.53 -0.59 -3.92
N VAL A 104 -12.32 -0.93 -5.20
CA VAL A 104 -11.00 -1.31 -5.75
C VAL A 104 -9.96 -0.19 -5.56
N SER A 105 -10.35 1.08 -5.60
CA SER A 105 -9.40 2.18 -5.44
C SER A 105 -8.99 2.37 -3.98
N MET A 106 -9.94 2.24 -3.05
CA MET A 106 -9.68 2.38 -1.62
C MET A 106 -8.85 1.21 -1.08
N ARG A 107 -9.10 -0.02 -1.55
CA ARG A 107 -8.26 -1.20 -1.23
C ARG A 107 -6.80 -1.02 -1.65
N GLY A 108 -6.55 -0.33 -2.76
CA GLY A 108 -5.20 0.02 -3.20
C GLY A 108 -4.49 0.92 -2.18
N ALA A 109 -5.17 1.97 -1.71
CA ALA A 109 -4.63 2.88 -0.69
C ALA A 109 -4.34 2.16 0.64
N VAL A 110 -5.21 1.23 1.06
CA VAL A 110 -4.99 0.39 2.24
C VAL A 110 -3.70 -0.43 2.09
N SER A 111 -3.46 -1.02 0.92
CA SER A 111 -2.24 -1.79 0.66
C SER A 111 -0.99 -0.92 0.74
N ILE A 112 -1.03 0.31 0.21
CA ILE A 112 0.11 1.26 0.31
C ILE A 112 0.42 1.58 1.78
N ALA A 113 -0.61 1.86 2.59
CA ALA A 113 -0.42 2.14 4.02
C ALA A 113 0.16 0.94 4.78
N ARG A 114 -0.37 -0.27 4.55
CA ARG A 114 0.11 -1.50 5.21
C ARG A 114 1.52 -1.90 4.78
N ARG A 115 1.92 -1.64 3.53
CA ARG A 115 3.31 -1.86 3.06
C ARG A 115 4.33 -1.06 3.85
N LEU A 116 3.97 0.13 4.33
CA LEU A 116 4.89 0.91 5.17
C LEU A 116 5.10 0.24 6.54
N GLN A 117 4.07 -0.41 7.09
CA GLN A 117 4.12 -1.07 8.39
C GLN A 117 4.90 -2.39 8.31
N ASP A 118 4.58 -3.22 7.30
CA ASP A 118 5.26 -4.48 7.03
C ASP A 118 5.24 -4.76 5.52
N PRO A 119 6.32 -4.41 4.79
CA PRO A 119 6.41 -4.66 3.37
C PRO A 119 6.27 -6.14 3.02
N LEU A 120 6.83 -7.04 3.82
CA LEU A 120 6.83 -8.47 3.53
C LEU A 120 5.41 -9.02 3.64
N ALA A 121 4.74 -8.78 4.77
CA ALA A 121 3.39 -9.30 5.01
C ALA A 121 2.34 -8.80 4.01
N GLU A 122 2.56 -7.61 3.44
CA GLU A 122 1.65 -7.05 2.44
C GLU A 122 2.01 -7.46 1.00
N LEU A 123 3.31 -7.56 0.65
CA LEU A 123 3.73 -7.94 -0.70
C LEU A 123 3.48 -9.43 -1.01
N VAL A 124 3.52 -10.32 -0.01
CA VAL A 124 3.20 -11.75 -0.20
C VAL A 124 1.73 -12.00 -0.59
N LYS A 125 0.84 -11.01 -0.40
CA LYS A 125 -0.57 -11.08 -0.82
C LYS A 125 -0.74 -10.90 -2.33
N ILE A 126 0.33 -10.55 -3.04
CA ILE A 126 0.33 -10.24 -4.47
C ILE A 126 1.01 -11.37 -5.22
N GLU A 127 0.46 -11.71 -6.38
CA GLU A 127 1.13 -12.66 -7.26
C GLU A 127 2.51 -12.10 -7.66
N PRO A 128 3.63 -12.82 -7.42
CA PRO A 128 4.97 -12.23 -7.56
C PRO A 128 5.25 -11.63 -8.94
N LYS A 129 4.72 -12.22 -10.01
CA LYS A 129 4.84 -11.70 -11.38
C LYS A 129 4.20 -10.31 -11.58
N ALA A 130 3.23 -9.95 -10.73
CA ALA A 130 2.54 -8.68 -10.77
C ALA A 130 3.31 -7.54 -10.07
N LEU A 131 4.41 -7.85 -9.38
CA LEU A 131 5.25 -6.85 -8.73
C LEU A 131 6.15 -6.09 -9.70
N GLY A 132 6.17 -6.43 -11.00
CA GLY A 132 6.85 -5.63 -11.99
C GLY A 132 8.37 -5.61 -11.79
N VAL A 133 8.98 -6.80 -11.73
CA VAL A 133 10.41 -6.97 -11.34
C VAL A 133 11.41 -6.57 -12.43
N GLY A 134 10.93 -6.24 -13.63
CA GLY A 134 11.77 -5.78 -14.74
C GLY A 134 10.96 -5.37 -15.96
N GLU A 135 11.55 -4.51 -16.79
CA GLU A 135 10.93 -3.92 -17.99
C GLU A 135 10.45 -4.98 -18.99
N TYR A 136 11.25 -6.04 -19.19
CA TYR A 136 10.96 -7.13 -20.15
C TYR A 136 10.41 -8.40 -19.48
N GLN A 137 9.77 -8.27 -18.31
CA GLN A 137 9.26 -9.44 -17.57
C GLN A 137 8.21 -10.26 -18.35
N HIS A 138 7.54 -9.65 -19.34
CA HIS A 138 6.55 -10.30 -20.18
C HIS A 138 7.19 -11.05 -21.37
N ASP A 139 8.45 -10.76 -21.68
CA ASP A 139 9.17 -11.31 -22.83
C ASP A 139 10.02 -12.54 -22.47
N VAL A 140 10.04 -12.92 -21.19
CA VAL A 140 10.75 -14.11 -20.69
C VAL A 140 9.82 -15.31 -20.51
N ASN A 141 10.39 -16.48 -20.30
CA ASN A 141 9.63 -17.69 -19.99
C ASN A 141 8.86 -17.51 -18.67
N GLN A 142 7.54 -17.45 -18.76
CA GLN A 142 6.67 -17.13 -17.63
C GLN A 142 6.65 -18.22 -16.54
N ASN A 143 6.84 -19.49 -16.91
CA ASN A 143 6.91 -20.58 -15.93
C ASN A 143 8.19 -20.47 -15.10
N TYR A 144 9.32 -20.27 -15.78
CA TYR A 144 10.62 -20.12 -15.09
C TYR A 144 10.67 -18.84 -14.24
N LEU A 145 10.10 -17.73 -14.72
CA LEU A 145 9.97 -16.50 -13.96
C LEU A 145 9.13 -16.71 -12.69
N GLY A 146 7.98 -17.40 -12.82
CA GLY A 146 7.10 -17.71 -11.70
C GLY A 146 7.79 -18.55 -10.62
N GLU A 147 8.48 -19.62 -11.02
CA GLU A 147 9.25 -20.48 -10.10
C GLU A 147 10.37 -19.71 -9.39
N THR A 148 11.11 -18.89 -10.14
CA THR A 148 12.20 -18.08 -9.58
C THR A 148 11.68 -17.07 -8.56
N LEU A 149 10.62 -16.34 -8.90
CA LEU A 149 10.03 -15.34 -7.99
C LEU A 149 9.43 -15.99 -6.75
N LYS A 150 8.78 -17.15 -6.90
CA LYS A 150 8.28 -17.92 -5.76
C LYS A 150 9.42 -18.32 -4.82
N GLY A 151 10.53 -18.82 -5.35
CA GLY A 151 11.71 -19.16 -4.55
C GLY A 151 12.32 -17.97 -3.80
N VAL A 152 12.34 -16.78 -4.41
CA VAL A 152 12.78 -15.54 -3.72
C VAL A 152 11.83 -15.18 -2.58
N VAL A 153 10.52 -15.24 -2.81
CA VAL A 153 9.51 -14.97 -1.76
C VAL A 153 9.66 -15.93 -0.59
N GLU A 154 9.74 -17.24 -0.85
CA GLU A 154 9.97 -18.27 0.18
C GLU A 154 11.26 -17.98 0.94
N SER A 155 12.36 -17.65 0.25
CA SER A 155 13.62 -17.32 0.92
C SER A 155 13.51 -16.08 1.81
N CYS A 156 12.81 -15.04 1.37
CA CYS A 156 12.59 -13.82 2.17
C CYS A 156 11.76 -14.12 3.42
N VAL A 157 10.68 -14.90 3.30
CA VAL A 157 9.81 -15.28 4.42
C VAL A 157 10.56 -16.14 5.42
N ASN A 158 11.32 -17.13 4.96
CA ASN A 158 12.11 -18.00 5.83
C ASN A 158 13.25 -17.23 6.53
N TYR A 159 13.84 -16.23 5.87
CA TYR A 159 14.90 -15.42 6.45
C TYR A 159 14.40 -14.49 7.58
N VAL A 160 13.25 -13.83 7.37
CA VAL A 160 12.66 -12.93 8.37
C VAL A 160 12.02 -13.71 9.52
N GLY A 161 11.49 -14.90 9.24
CA GLY A 161 10.69 -15.68 10.18
C GLY A 161 9.25 -15.18 10.26
N VAL A 162 8.36 -16.00 10.83
CA VAL A 162 6.93 -15.73 10.88
C VAL A 162 6.41 -15.94 12.31
N ASP A 163 5.73 -14.94 12.87
CA ASP A 163 4.99 -15.09 14.12
C ASP A 163 3.63 -15.75 13.85
N LEU A 164 3.50 -17.00 14.28
CA LEU A 164 2.30 -17.81 14.06
C LEU A 164 1.02 -17.21 14.65
N ASN A 165 1.12 -16.31 15.64
CA ASN A 165 -0.05 -15.71 16.27
C ASN A 165 -0.63 -14.54 15.48
N THR A 166 0.16 -13.93 14.59
CA THR A 166 -0.20 -12.71 13.86
C THR A 166 -0.11 -12.87 12.34
N ALA A 167 0.50 -13.95 11.86
CA ALA A 167 0.69 -14.22 10.44
C ALA A 167 -0.61 -14.38 9.67
N SER A 168 -0.67 -13.75 8.50
CA SER A 168 -1.74 -13.98 7.53
C SER A 168 -1.62 -15.37 6.91
N ALA A 169 -2.74 -15.92 6.43
CA ALA A 169 -2.73 -17.19 5.69
C ALA A 169 -1.81 -17.13 4.46
N ALA A 170 -1.72 -15.98 3.79
CA ALA A 170 -0.82 -15.78 2.65
C ALA A 170 0.66 -15.88 3.06
N LEU A 171 1.04 -15.37 4.24
CA LEU A 171 2.42 -15.47 4.74
C LEU A 171 2.75 -16.93 5.13
N LEU A 172 1.82 -17.62 5.79
CA LEU A 172 1.99 -19.02 6.21
C LEU A 172 2.16 -19.99 5.03
N GLN A 173 1.51 -19.73 3.89
CA GLN A 173 1.65 -20.53 2.66
C GLN A 173 3.07 -20.48 2.06
N ASN A 174 3.89 -19.50 2.45
CA ASN A 174 5.25 -19.31 1.93
C ASN A 174 6.35 -19.76 2.91
N VAL A 175 6.01 -20.42 4.03
CA VAL A 175 6.97 -21.01 4.97
C VAL A 175 7.40 -22.40 4.49
N ALA A 176 8.70 -22.69 4.55
CA ALA A 176 9.23 -24.00 4.14
C ALA A 176 8.57 -25.15 4.91
N GLY A 177 7.90 -26.06 4.19
CA GLY A 177 7.22 -27.23 4.76
C GLY A 177 5.71 -27.10 4.98
N GLY A 178 5.11 -25.93 4.72
CA GLY A 178 3.66 -25.68 4.85
C GLY A 178 2.84 -25.87 3.57
N GLY A 179 3.37 -26.58 2.57
CA GLY A 179 2.72 -26.75 1.27
C GLY A 179 1.58 -27.77 1.29
N GLY A 180 0.37 -27.29 1.03
CA GLY A 180 -0.71 -28.07 0.40
C GLY A 180 -0.71 -27.87 -1.11
#